data_AF-A0A1D6PYF0-F1
#
_entry.id   AF-A0A1D6PYF0-F1
#
_cell.length_a   1.000
_cell.length_b   1.000
_cell.length_c   1.000
_cell.angle_alpha   90.00
_cell.angle_beta   90.00
_cell.angle_gamma   90.00
#
_symmetry.space_group_name_H-M   'P 1'
#
loop_
_entity.id
_entity.type
_entity.pdbx_description
1 polymer ?
#
loop_
_entity_poly.entity_id
_entity_poly.type
_entity_poly.pdbx_seq_one_letter_code
_entity_poly.pdbx_strand_id
1 'polypeptide(L)'
;MAAETKPAAAIGVAGEMEVEAYRRLFPVAFLERHLGESVRIDARRLREARTTTVALGAVSSAHGSALVRVGDTAMLASVKLEVMSPSAEYPDEGSVSVEFHMPPICSPLVRPGRSAEVAPVISKALEDVLMRFLSLR
;
A
#
# COMPACT_ATOMS: atom_id res chain seq x y z
N MET A 1 14.41 -15.55 -55.29
CA MET A 1 14.46 -15.73 -53.83
C MET A 1 15.62 -14.93 -53.26
N ALA A 2 15.37 -13.73 -52.78
CA ALA A 2 16.27 -13.00 -51.91
C ALA A 2 15.39 -12.32 -50.87
N ALA A 3 15.56 -12.73 -49.61
CA ALA A 3 14.73 -12.35 -48.49
C ALA A 3 14.96 -10.88 -48.14
N GLU A 4 13.89 -10.09 -48.07
CA GLU A 4 13.92 -8.77 -47.45
C GLU A 4 14.14 -8.94 -45.93
N THR A 5 15.33 -8.57 -45.49
CA THR A 5 15.65 -8.42 -44.08
C THR A 5 14.94 -7.19 -43.52
N LYS A 6 13.86 -7.42 -42.78
CA LYS A 6 13.17 -6.43 -41.95
C LYS A 6 14.18 -5.81 -40.97
N PRO A 7 14.35 -4.47 -40.94
CA PRO A 7 15.30 -3.86 -40.02
C PRO A 7 14.77 -3.98 -38.60
N ALA A 8 15.54 -4.66 -37.75
CA ALA A 8 15.30 -4.78 -36.34
C ALA A 8 15.88 -3.58 -35.58
N ALA A 9 15.08 -3.08 -34.63
CA ALA A 9 15.49 -2.44 -33.39
C ALA A 9 16.28 -1.11 -33.47
N ALA A 10 15.53 -0.01 -33.63
CA ALA A 10 15.88 1.31 -33.11
C ALA A 10 14.74 1.87 -32.22
N ILE A 11 14.07 1.00 -31.44
CA ILE A 11 12.87 1.33 -30.63
C ILE A 11 13.25 1.85 -29.23
N GLY A 12 14.54 2.00 -28.93
CA GLY A 12 15.04 1.98 -27.55
C GLY A 12 14.82 3.19 -26.65
N VAL A 13 14.26 4.31 -27.10
CA VAL A 13 13.98 5.47 -26.22
C VAL A 13 12.78 6.29 -26.69
N ALA A 14 12.66 6.53 -28.00
CA ALA A 14 11.55 7.30 -28.58
C ALA A 14 10.19 6.60 -28.36
N GLY A 15 10.14 5.28 -28.53
CA GLY A 15 8.93 4.50 -28.27
C GLY A 15 8.53 4.49 -26.79
N GLU A 16 9.51 4.45 -25.88
CA GLU A 16 9.23 4.52 -24.44
C GLU A 16 8.66 5.89 -24.02
N MET A 17 9.20 6.97 -24.59
CA MET A 17 8.68 8.32 -24.39
C MET A 17 7.26 8.49 -24.93
N GLU A 18 6.95 7.91 -26.09
CA GLU A 18 5.60 7.92 -26.66
C GLU A 18 4.60 7.17 -25.78
N VAL A 19 4.98 6.01 -25.23
CA VAL A 19 4.13 5.21 -24.34
C VAL A 19 3.87 5.95 -23.02
N GLU A 20 4.90 6.54 -22.41
CA GLU A 20 4.74 7.30 -21.17
C GLU A 20 3.93 8.59 -21.39
N ALA A 21 4.10 9.26 -22.54
CA ALA A 21 3.26 10.40 -22.92
C ALA A 21 1.80 9.98 -23.11
N TYR A 22 1.55 8.87 -23.82
CA TYR A 22 0.21 8.34 -24.04
C TYR A 22 -0.48 7.95 -22.72
N ARG A 23 0.25 7.33 -21.78
CA ARG A 23 -0.24 7.01 -20.43
C ARG A 23 -0.68 8.26 -19.66
N ARG A 24 0.06 9.37 -19.78
CA ARG A 24 -0.26 10.64 -19.10
C ARG A 24 -1.40 11.40 -19.77
N LEU A 25 -1.44 11.42 -21.10
CA LEU A 25 -2.43 12.14 -21.89
C LEU A 25 -3.79 11.44 -21.90
N PHE A 26 -3.81 10.10 -21.96
CA PHE A 26 -5.03 9.30 -22.10
C PHE A 26 -5.08 8.14 -21.10
N PRO A 27 -5.14 8.41 -19.78
CA PRO A 27 -5.04 7.39 -18.76
C PRO A 27 -6.16 6.33 -18.83
N VAL A 28 -7.39 6.73 -19.14
CA VAL A 28 -8.54 5.81 -19.21
C VAL A 28 -8.39 4.85 -20.39
N ALA A 29 -8.19 5.36 -21.61
CA ALA A 29 -8.01 4.55 -22.80
C ALA A 29 -6.78 3.62 -22.69
N PHE A 30 -5.71 4.10 -22.07
CA PHE A 30 -4.53 3.29 -21.78
C PHE A 30 -4.86 2.10 -20.86
N LEU A 31 -5.58 2.34 -19.76
CA LEU A 31 -5.99 1.29 -18.82
C LEU A 31 -6.98 0.29 -19.44
N GLU A 32 -7.95 0.76 -20.23
CA GLU A 32 -8.93 -0.09 -20.91
C GLU A 32 -8.27 -1.05 -21.89
N ARG A 33 -7.28 -0.58 -22.65
CA ARG A 33 -6.50 -1.42 -23.55
C ARG A 33 -5.80 -2.56 -22.81
N HIS A 34 -5.11 -2.25 -21.71
CA HIS A 34 -4.42 -3.24 -20.89
C HIS A 34 -5.40 -4.23 -20.26
N LEU A 35 -6.56 -3.75 -19.80
CA LEU A 35 -7.61 -4.59 -19.26
C LEU A 35 -8.18 -5.55 -20.31
N GLY A 36 -8.37 -5.11 -21.56
CA GLY A 36 -8.77 -5.95 -22.69
C GLY A 36 -7.77 -7.05 -23.01
N GLU A 37 -6.47 -6.77 -22.83
CA GLU A 37 -5.39 -7.76 -22.98
C GLU A 37 -5.21 -8.65 -21.72
N SER A 38 -6.02 -8.46 -20.67
CA SER A 38 -5.94 -9.18 -19.38
C SER A 38 -4.59 -9.02 -18.65
N VAL A 39 -3.89 -7.93 -18.92
CA VAL A 39 -2.57 -7.61 -18.35
C VAL A 39 -2.65 -6.26 -17.63
N ARG A 40 -1.99 -6.15 -16.49
CA ARG A 40 -1.90 -4.89 -15.75
C ARG A 40 -0.74 -4.04 -16.27
N ILE A 41 -0.75 -2.74 -15.95
CA ILE A 41 0.30 -1.78 -16.32
C ILE A 41 1.72 -2.14 -15.87
N ASP A 42 1.83 -3.06 -14.90
CA ASP A 42 3.09 -3.57 -14.36
C ASP A 42 3.39 -5.01 -14.83
N ALA A 43 2.82 -5.40 -15.97
CA ALA A 43 2.94 -6.70 -16.62
C ALA A 43 2.43 -7.91 -15.81
N ARG A 44 1.74 -7.67 -14.68
CA ARG A 44 1.16 -8.73 -13.85
C ARG A 44 -0.22 -9.17 -14.35
N ARG A 45 -0.61 -10.41 -14.04
CA ARG A 45 -1.98 -10.89 -14.33
C ARG A 45 -3.01 -10.19 -13.43
N LEU A 46 -4.27 -10.18 -13.84
CA LEU A 46 -5.35 -9.53 -13.09
C LEU A 46 -5.50 -10.03 -11.65
N ARG A 47 -5.27 -11.33 -11.40
CA ARG A 47 -5.38 -11.95 -10.07
C ARG A 47 -4.06 -12.04 -9.31
N GLU A 48 -2.97 -11.54 -9.88
CA GLU A 48 -1.65 -11.64 -9.27
C GLU A 48 -1.42 -10.49 -8.28
N ALA A 49 -1.04 -10.85 -7.05
CA ALA A 49 -0.68 -9.91 -6.01
C ALA A 49 0.69 -9.25 -6.30
N ARG A 50 0.98 -8.11 -5.69
CA ARG A 50 2.34 -7.53 -5.74
C ARG A 50 3.25 -8.40 -4.88
N THR A 51 4.54 -8.40 -5.18
CA THR A 51 5.53 -9.06 -4.32
C THR A 51 5.42 -8.49 -2.91
N THR A 52 5.21 -9.38 -1.95
CA THR A 52 5.05 -9.03 -0.54
C THR A 52 6.23 -9.55 0.25
N THR A 53 6.89 -8.68 1.01
CA THR A 53 7.96 -9.06 1.94
C THR A 53 7.57 -8.63 3.35
N VAL A 54 7.77 -9.51 4.32
CA VAL A 54 7.46 -9.27 5.73
C VAL A 54 8.73 -9.44 6.55
N ALA A 55 9.10 -8.40 7.30
CA ALA A 55 10.18 -8.45 8.27
C ALA A 55 9.59 -8.27 9.68
N LEU A 56 9.69 -9.30 10.51
CA LEU A 56 9.24 -9.27 11.89
C LEU A 56 10.34 -8.69 12.80
N GLY A 57 9.95 -8.05 13.91
CA GLY A 57 10.91 -7.48 14.86
C GLY A 57 11.65 -6.25 14.35
N ALA A 58 11.06 -5.50 13.41
CA ALA A 58 11.68 -4.31 12.81
C ALA A 58 11.96 -3.17 13.81
N VAL A 59 11.21 -3.13 14.91
CA VAL A 59 11.36 -2.15 16.01
C VAL A 59 11.67 -2.92 17.30
N SER A 60 12.87 -2.71 17.83
CA SER A 60 13.36 -3.38 19.04
C SER A 60 12.74 -2.87 20.34
N SER A 61 12.24 -1.63 20.34
CA SER A 61 11.58 -1.01 21.51
C SER A 61 10.10 -1.40 21.67
N ALA A 62 9.52 -2.07 20.69
CA ALA A 62 8.13 -2.52 20.72
C ALA A 62 8.05 -4.01 21.12
N HIS A 63 6.96 -4.41 21.77
CA HIS A 63 6.74 -5.80 22.17
C HIS A 63 6.51 -6.70 20.95
N GLY A 64 5.86 -6.15 19.92
CA GLY A 64 5.74 -6.77 18.61
C GLY A 64 5.90 -5.72 17.52
N SER A 65 6.53 -6.09 16.41
CA SER A 65 6.63 -5.19 15.26
C SER A 65 6.75 -5.97 13.95
N ALA A 66 6.26 -5.37 12.88
CA ALA A 66 6.34 -5.91 11.53
C ALA A 66 6.48 -4.78 10.51
N LEU A 67 7.49 -4.88 9.64
CA LEU A 67 7.64 -4.07 8.45
C LEU A 67 7.18 -4.90 7.24
N VAL A 68 6.11 -4.46 6.59
CA VAL A 68 5.54 -5.13 5.42
C VAL A 68 5.74 -4.24 4.21
N ARG A 69 6.26 -4.80 3.12
CA ARG A 69 6.33 -4.12 1.82
C ARG A 69 5.52 -4.90 0.80
N VAL A 70 4.68 -4.20 0.05
CA VAL A 70 3.85 -4.72 -1.02
C VAL A 70 4.17 -3.92 -2.28
N GLY A 71 5.12 -4.42 -3.09
CA GLY A 71 5.76 -3.65 -4.14
C GLY A 71 6.39 -2.37 -3.58
N ASP A 72 5.94 -1.20 -4.08
CA ASP A 72 6.44 0.12 -3.66
C ASP A 72 5.77 0.66 -2.38
N THR A 73 4.76 -0.03 -1.86
CA THR A 73 4.05 0.42 -0.65
C THR A 73 4.66 -0.26 0.57
N ALA A 74 5.20 0.52 1.52
CA ALA A 74 5.75 0.02 2.77
C ALA A 74 4.90 0.48 3.97
N MET A 75 4.69 -0.40 4.94
CA MET A 75 3.96 -0.13 6.17
C MET A 75 4.69 -0.73 7.37
N LEU A 76 4.85 0.06 8.43
CA LEU A 76 5.42 -0.37 9.70
C LEU A 76 4.30 -0.42 10.73
N ALA A 77 4.13 -1.57 11.38
CA ALA A 77 3.23 -1.75 12.50
C ALA A 77 4.03 -2.12 13.75
N SER A 78 3.67 -1.55 14.88
CA SER A 78 4.25 -1.86 16.19
C SER A 78 3.16 -1.95 17.25
N VAL A 79 3.28 -2.93 18.12
CA VAL A 79 2.40 -3.15 19.27
C VAL A 79 3.21 -2.85 20.54
N LYS A 80 2.67 -1.97 21.36
CA LYS A 80 3.21 -1.64 22.67
C LYS A 80 2.18 -2.01 23.72
N LEU A 81 2.62 -2.69 24.76
CA LEU A 81 1.81 -3.10 25.90
C LEU A 81 2.25 -2.26 27.10
N GLU A 82 1.29 -1.71 27.81
CA GLU A 82 1.50 -0.96 29.05
C GLU A 82 0.46 -1.41 30.08
N VAL A 83 0.86 -1.46 31.35
CA VAL A 83 -0.06 -1.74 32.46
C VAL A 83 -0.74 -0.44 32.82
N MET A 84 -2.06 -0.36 32.64
CA MET A 84 -2.86 0.79 33.05
C MET A 84 -3.93 0.37 34.06
N SER A 85 -4.34 1.30 34.91
CA SER A 85 -5.53 1.12 35.74
C SER A 85 -6.77 1.18 34.85
N PRO A 86 -7.69 0.20 34.94
CA PRO A 86 -8.90 0.18 34.13
C PRO A 86 -9.84 1.33 34.50
N SER A 87 -10.80 1.60 33.61
CA SER A 87 -11.85 2.60 33.85
C SER A 87 -12.74 2.18 35.02
N ALA A 88 -13.25 3.14 35.79
CA ALA A 88 -14.22 2.87 36.85
C ALA A 88 -15.52 2.24 36.32
N GLU A 89 -15.84 2.46 35.04
CA GLU A 89 -17.03 1.89 34.39
C GLU A 89 -16.85 0.41 34.03
N TYR A 90 -15.62 -0.03 33.75
CA TYR A 90 -15.29 -1.40 33.31
C TYR A 90 -13.99 -1.87 33.98
N PRO A 91 -14.05 -2.32 35.26
CA PRO A 91 -12.86 -2.68 36.02
C PRO A 91 -12.20 -3.99 35.54
N ASP A 92 -12.94 -4.86 34.86
CA ASP A 92 -12.47 -6.17 34.40
C ASP A 92 -12.01 -6.16 32.93
N GLU A 93 -12.08 -5.01 32.24
CA GLU A 93 -11.74 -4.87 30.83
C GLU A 93 -10.49 -4.03 30.59
N GLY A 94 -9.68 -4.45 29.62
CA GLY A 94 -8.54 -3.67 29.12
C GLY A 94 -8.95 -2.72 27.98
N SER A 95 -8.07 -1.78 27.66
CA SER A 95 -8.25 -0.88 26.51
C SER A 95 -7.29 -1.26 25.37
N VAL A 96 -7.77 -1.13 24.13
CA VAL A 96 -6.96 -1.26 22.92
C VAL A 96 -7.19 0.00 22.09
N SER A 97 -6.11 0.71 21.77
CA SER A 97 -6.16 1.86 20.87
C SER A 97 -5.32 1.57 19.63
N VAL A 98 -5.85 1.97 18.47
CA VAL A 98 -5.19 1.78 17.18
C VAL A 98 -4.99 3.15 16.55
N GLU A 99 -3.72 3.48 16.29
CA GLU A 99 -3.37 4.74 15.66
C GLU A 99 -2.62 4.49 14.35
N PHE A 100 -3.07 5.12 13.28
CA PHE A 100 -2.43 5.09 11.98
C PHE A 100 -1.86 6.48 11.66
N HIS A 101 -0.55 6.51 11.38
CA HIS A 101 0.17 7.71 11.00
C HIS A 101 0.54 7.68 9.52
N MET A 102 0.26 8.78 8.82
CA MET A 102 0.67 8.96 7.43
C MET A 102 1.52 10.23 7.31
N PRO A 103 2.84 10.16 7.56
CA PRO A 103 3.72 11.32 7.44
C PRO A 103 3.90 11.79 5.98
N PRO A 104 4.37 13.03 5.74
CA PRO A 104 4.60 13.58 4.39
C PRO A 104 5.54 12.76 3.51
N ILE A 105 6.42 11.94 4.09
CA ILE A 105 7.31 11.04 3.34
C ILE A 105 6.54 9.91 2.62
N CYS A 106 5.32 9.59 3.06
CA CYS A 106 4.53 8.50 2.49
C CYS A 106 3.84 8.90 1.18
N SER A 107 3.51 10.18 0.98
CA SER A 107 2.84 10.65 -0.23
C SER A 107 2.96 12.16 -0.40
N PRO A 108 3.16 12.66 -1.64
CA PRO A 108 3.18 14.09 -1.93
C PRO A 108 1.84 14.79 -1.67
N LEU A 109 0.74 14.03 -1.51
CA LEU A 109 -0.57 14.57 -1.15
C LEU A 109 -0.63 15.03 0.30
N VAL A 110 0.24 14.50 1.17
CA VAL A 110 0.28 14.83 2.59
C VAL A 110 1.23 16.01 2.78
N ARG A 111 0.69 17.17 3.15
CA ARG A 111 1.50 18.36 3.42
C ARG A 111 1.97 18.38 4.87
N PRO A 112 3.21 18.81 5.16
CA PRO A 112 3.64 19.08 6.52
C PRO A 112 2.68 20.04 7.24
N GLY A 113 2.23 19.67 8.44
CA GLY A 113 1.33 20.49 9.27
C GLY A 113 -0.17 20.20 9.12
N ARG A 114 -0.60 19.43 8.10
CA ARG A 114 -1.97 18.91 8.00
C ARG A 114 -1.91 17.39 8.01
N SER A 115 -2.61 16.76 8.95
CA SER A 115 -2.76 15.30 8.93
C SER A 115 -3.48 14.87 7.66
N ALA A 116 -3.10 13.71 7.12
CA ALA A 116 -3.84 13.12 6.01
C ALA A 116 -5.28 12.85 6.44
N GLU A 117 -6.27 13.31 5.69
CA GLU A 117 -7.70 13.08 6.02
C GLU A 117 -8.06 11.60 6.07
N VAL A 118 -7.31 10.79 5.32
CA VAL A 118 -7.48 9.33 5.26
C VAL A 118 -6.97 8.65 6.53
N ALA A 119 -6.04 9.26 7.27
CA ALA A 119 -5.43 8.64 8.45
C ALA A 119 -6.44 8.30 9.56
N PRO A 120 -7.29 9.23 10.05
CA PRO A 120 -8.28 8.90 11.09
C PRO A 120 -9.31 7.88 10.60
N VAL A 121 -9.68 7.89 9.32
CA VAL A 121 -10.61 6.91 8.74
C VAL A 121 -10.01 5.50 8.78
N ILE A 122 -8.73 5.37 8.42
CA ILE A 122 -8.01 4.09 8.49
C ILE A 122 -7.86 3.63 9.94
N SER A 123 -7.47 4.52 10.86
CA SER A 123 -7.37 4.20 12.29
C SER A 123 -8.68 3.62 12.81
N LYS A 124 -9.81 4.29 12.52
CA LYS A 124 -11.12 3.85 12.98
C LYS A 124 -11.56 2.52 12.35
N ALA A 125 -11.35 2.37 11.05
CA ALA A 125 -11.68 1.11 10.37
C ALA A 125 -10.87 -0.08 10.92
N LEU A 126 -9.59 0.12 11.23
CA LEU A 126 -8.75 -0.91 11.83
C LEU A 126 -9.19 -1.23 13.27
N GLU A 127 -9.49 -0.22 14.06
CA GLU A 127 -10.04 -0.38 15.41
C GLU A 127 -11.34 -1.18 15.38
N ASP A 128 -12.29 -0.82 14.52
CA ASP A 128 -13.59 -1.50 14.43
C ASP A 128 -13.45 -2.96 14.02
N VAL A 129 -12.54 -3.26 13.08
CA VAL A 129 -12.24 -4.65 12.68
C VAL A 129 -11.63 -5.43 13.83
N LEU A 130 -10.63 -4.86 14.52
CA LEU A 130 -9.94 -5.53 15.63
C LEU A 130 -10.87 -5.76 16.82
N MET A 131 -11.64 -4.74 17.22
CA MET A 131 -12.61 -4.85 18.32
C MET A 131 -13.70 -5.87 17.98
N ARG A 132 -14.19 -5.90 16.73
CA ARG A 132 -15.15 -6.92 16.29
C ARG A 132 -14.58 -8.33 16.41
N PHE A 133 -13.31 -8.56 16.07
CA PHE A 133 -12.70 -9.87 16.21
C PHE A 133 -12.46 -10.27 17.68
N LEU A 134 -12.17 -9.30 18.54
CA LEU A 134 -11.97 -9.53 19.98
C LEU A 134 -13.28 -9.82 20.70
N SER A 135 -14.38 -9.12 20.36
CA SER A 135 -15.71 -9.36 20.94
C SER A 135 -16.41 -10.63 20.40
N LEU A 136 -15.88 -11.24 19.35
CA LEU A 136 -16.38 -12.50 18.77
C LEU A 136 -15.70 -13.75 19.36
N ARG A 137 -14.84 -13.59 20.37
CA ARG A 137 -14.27 -14.67 21.18
C ARG A 137 -14.73 -14.56 22.62
#